data_AF-A0A1V3TUN9-F1
#
_entry.id   AF-A0A1V3TUN9-F1
#
_cell.length_a   1.000
_cell.length_b   1.000
_cell.length_c   1.000
_cell.angle_alpha   90.00
_cell.angle_beta   90.00
_cell.angle_gamma   90.00
#
_symmetry.space_group_name_H-M   'P 1'
#
loop_
_entity.id
_entity.type
_entity.pdbx_description
1 polymer ?
#
loop_
_entity_poly.entity_id
_entity_poly.type
_entity_poly.pdbx_seq_one_letter_code
_entity_poly.pdbx_strand_id
1 'polypeptide(L)'
;MDKLFQRLTLIFPAWRTALPTDESVAEFKAFWLEELINAKIRNWKLIARGLERCKQSKNPFLPSIGQFIEWCKAVDYHELGLPDEDELLRKIYAFMPFGMENVNEFKFGSNAEYWLIIGYCIKQPCPQDYKYLEAKYVYGLSVYAIAKYEWKKDGSVKFDAWKYRVRESIKSSEWVVAKFLDLAIKNHKNADKLQKFAFKV
;
A
#
# COMPACT_ATOMS: atom_id res chain seq x y z
N MET A 1 -30.22 10.54 9.66
CA MET A 1 -29.52 11.82 9.44
C MET A 1 -29.43 12.68 10.68
N ASP A 2 -30.48 12.77 11.48
CA ASP A 2 -30.49 13.68 12.65
C ASP A 2 -29.35 13.41 13.63
N LYS A 3 -29.03 12.15 13.87
CA LYS A 3 -27.88 11.76 14.70
C LYS A 3 -26.54 12.30 14.17
N LEU A 4 -26.33 12.30 12.86
CA LEU A 4 -25.12 12.87 12.24
C LEU A 4 -25.11 14.39 12.42
N PHE A 5 -26.21 15.04 12.08
CA PHE A 5 -26.33 16.50 12.21
C PHE A 5 -26.09 16.97 13.65
N GLN A 6 -26.71 16.33 14.64
CA GLN A 6 -26.46 16.62 16.06
C GLN A 6 -24.99 16.48 16.47
N ARG A 7 -24.26 15.52 15.91
CA ARG A 7 -22.83 15.35 16.21
C ARG A 7 -22.00 16.46 15.56
N LEU A 8 -22.34 16.86 14.34
CA LEU A 8 -21.66 17.96 13.66
C LEU A 8 -21.86 19.30 14.39
N THR A 9 -23.07 19.59 14.88
CA THR A 9 -23.33 20.85 15.61
C THR A 9 -22.61 20.92 16.96
N LEU A 10 -22.35 19.77 17.60
CA LEU A 10 -21.52 19.71 18.80
C LEU A 10 -20.03 19.95 18.52
N ILE A 11 -19.54 19.53 17.35
CA ILE A 11 -18.13 19.66 16.97
C ILE A 11 -17.84 21.07 16.42
N PHE A 12 -18.77 21.63 15.63
CA PHE A 12 -18.59 22.88 14.88
C PHE A 12 -19.50 23.97 15.45
N PRO A 13 -19.06 24.75 16.45
CA PRO A 13 -19.92 25.71 17.15
C PRO A 13 -20.44 26.83 16.23
N ALA A 14 -19.75 27.13 15.12
CA ALA A 14 -20.15 28.17 14.16
C ALA A 14 -21.12 27.67 13.08
N TRP A 15 -21.72 26.48 13.22
CA TRP A 15 -22.62 25.89 12.21
C TRP A 15 -23.81 26.80 11.84
N ARG A 16 -24.34 27.56 12.81
CA ARG A 16 -25.46 28.50 12.61
C ARG A 16 -25.16 29.61 11.61
N THR A 17 -23.89 29.95 11.40
CA THR A 17 -23.50 30.97 10.41
C THR A 17 -23.78 30.49 8.98
N ALA A 18 -23.61 29.18 8.72
CA ALA A 18 -23.91 28.59 7.42
C ALA A 18 -25.38 28.18 7.28
N LEU A 19 -26.05 27.85 8.39
CA LEU A 19 -27.43 27.36 8.43
C LEU A 19 -28.27 28.20 9.40
N PRO A 20 -28.66 29.44 9.01
CA PRO A 20 -29.31 30.38 9.92
C PRO A 20 -30.77 30.02 10.26
N THR A 21 -31.46 29.30 9.37
CA THR A 21 -32.90 29.02 9.43
C THR A 21 -33.21 27.53 9.51
N ASP A 22 -34.39 27.16 10.01
CA ASP A 22 -34.81 25.75 10.05
C ASP A 22 -34.96 25.15 8.64
N GLU A 23 -35.36 25.97 7.66
CA GLU A 23 -35.44 25.60 6.24
C GLU A 23 -34.07 25.23 5.67
N SER A 24 -33.04 26.04 5.91
CA SER A 24 -31.67 25.73 5.47
C SER A 24 -31.09 24.50 6.17
N VAL A 25 -31.48 24.24 7.42
CA VAL A 25 -31.15 22.98 8.12
C VAL A 25 -31.83 21.79 7.46
N ALA A 26 -33.10 21.90 7.06
CA ALA A 26 -33.82 20.83 6.38
C ALA A 26 -33.20 20.53 5.00
N GLU A 27 -32.91 21.57 4.21
CA GLU A 27 -32.24 21.45 2.91
C GLU A 27 -30.85 20.82 3.05
N PHE A 28 -30.05 21.27 4.01
CA PHE A 28 -28.74 20.68 4.32
C PHE A 28 -28.85 19.19 4.61
N LYS A 29 -29.81 18.78 5.45
CA LYS A 29 -30.00 17.37 5.81
C LYS A 29 -30.42 16.52 4.62
N ALA A 30 -31.31 17.04 3.77
CA ALA A 30 -31.76 16.35 2.56
C ALA A 30 -30.60 16.17 1.57
N PHE A 31 -29.89 17.25 1.28
CA PHE A 31 -28.73 17.24 0.38
C PHE A 31 -27.60 16.33 0.88
N TRP A 32 -27.22 16.43 2.16
CA TRP A 32 -26.19 15.56 2.73
C TRP A 32 -26.61 14.09 2.73
N LEU A 33 -27.90 13.78 2.92
CA LEU A 33 -28.38 12.40 2.87
C LEU A 33 -28.19 11.82 1.48
N GLU A 34 -28.64 12.55 0.46
CA GLU A 34 -28.52 12.17 -0.94
C GLU A 34 -27.05 11.93 -1.32
N GLU A 35 -26.18 12.88 -1.02
CA GLU A 35 -24.76 12.80 -1.37
C GLU A 35 -24.02 11.68 -0.63
N LEU A 36 -24.33 11.44 0.65
CA LEU A 36 -23.77 10.30 1.38
C LEU A 36 -24.22 8.96 0.78
N ILE A 37 -25.48 8.85 0.34
CA ILE A 37 -25.99 7.66 -0.34
C ILE A 37 -25.29 7.46 -1.68
N ASN A 38 -25.16 8.52 -2.49
CA ASN A 38 -24.49 8.53 -3.79
C ASN A 38 -23.01 8.11 -3.64
N ALA A 39 -22.34 8.60 -2.60
CA ALA A 39 -20.96 8.25 -2.28
C ALA A 39 -20.79 6.88 -1.61
N LYS A 40 -21.89 6.12 -1.43
CA LYS A 40 -21.94 4.79 -0.79
C LYS A 40 -21.53 4.77 0.69
N ILE A 41 -21.73 5.87 1.41
CA ILE A 41 -21.56 5.94 2.87
C ILE A 41 -22.82 5.38 3.55
N ARG A 42 -22.92 4.05 3.58
CA ARG A 42 -24.16 3.33 3.93
C ARG A 42 -24.21 2.80 5.36
N ASN A 43 -23.18 3.00 6.16
CA ASN A 43 -23.13 2.48 7.53
C ASN A 43 -22.50 3.46 8.50
N TRP A 44 -22.82 3.29 9.79
CA TRP A 44 -22.34 4.18 10.84
C TRP A 44 -20.82 4.09 11.06
N LYS A 45 -20.17 2.97 10.71
CA LYS A 45 -18.71 2.82 10.84
C LYS A 45 -17.97 3.84 9.97
N LEU A 46 -18.39 4.01 8.71
CA LEU A 46 -17.82 5.02 7.80
C LEU A 46 -18.10 6.45 8.30
N ILE A 47 -19.32 6.72 8.76
CA ILE A 47 -19.70 8.02 9.32
C ILE A 47 -18.87 8.36 10.56
N ALA A 48 -18.62 7.37 11.43
CA ALA A 48 -17.82 7.54 12.64
C ALA A 48 -16.38 7.93 12.32
N ARG A 49 -15.78 7.39 11.25
CA ARG A 49 -14.44 7.81 10.78
C ARG A 49 -14.43 9.28 10.35
N GLY A 50 -15.43 9.70 9.59
CA GLY A 50 -15.62 11.10 9.22
C GLY A 50 -15.72 12.01 10.44
N LEU A 51 -16.51 11.61 11.45
CA LEU A 51 -16.66 12.34 12.70
C LEU A 51 -15.36 12.41 13.52
N GLU A 52 -14.53 11.36 13.56
CA GLU A 52 -13.25 11.44 14.26
C GLU A 52 -12.28 12.41 13.59
N ARG A 53 -12.32 12.50 12.25
CA ARG A 53 -11.53 13.52 11.57
C ARG A 53 -12.09 14.93 11.78
N CYS A 54 -13.41 15.08 11.85
CA CYS A 54 -14.04 16.35 12.25
C CYS A 54 -13.55 16.82 13.63
N LYS A 55 -13.46 15.93 14.64
CA LYS A 55 -12.98 16.29 15.98
C LYS A 55 -11.53 16.79 16.01
N GLN A 56 -10.72 16.35 15.06
CA GLN A 56 -9.32 16.76 14.93
C GLN A 56 -9.17 18.07 14.15
N SER A 57 -10.23 18.55 13.50
CA SER A 57 -10.25 19.84 12.82
C SER A 57 -10.19 20.98 13.83
N LYS A 58 -9.33 21.96 13.56
CA LYS A 58 -9.27 23.22 14.32
C LYS A 58 -10.22 24.29 13.76
N ASN A 59 -10.93 23.99 12.67
CA ASN A 59 -11.87 24.90 12.02
C ASN A 59 -13.23 24.86 12.75
N PRO A 60 -13.79 26.01 13.19
CA PRO A 60 -15.08 26.04 13.89
C PRO A 60 -16.31 25.90 12.96
N PHE A 61 -16.13 26.00 11.64
CA PHE A 61 -17.19 25.89 10.64
C PHE A 61 -17.38 24.45 10.16
N LEU A 62 -18.59 24.13 9.69
CA LEU A 62 -18.90 22.82 9.11
C LEU A 62 -17.97 22.52 7.90
N PRO A 63 -17.52 21.26 7.73
CA PRO A 63 -16.81 20.88 6.52
C PRO A 63 -17.78 20.88 5.32
N SER A 64 -17.23 20.92 4.11
CA SER A 64 -18.03 20.64 2.91
C SER A 64 -18.44 19.17 2.87
N ILE A 65 -19.52 18.84 2.14
CA ILE A 65 -19.95 17.45 1.96
C ILE A 65 -18.85 16.58 1.33
N GLY A 66 -18.13 17.12 0.34
CA GLY A 66 -17.02 16.42 -0.32
C GLY A 66 -15.88 16.10 0.66
N GLN A 67 -15.48 17.07 1.48
CA GLN A 67 -14.46 16.86 2.51
C GLN A 67 -14.90 15.83 3.55
N PHE A 68 -16.17 15.88 3.99
CA PHE A 68 -16.69 14.91 4.93
C PHE A 68 -16.74 13.48 4.34
N ILE A 69 -17.14 13.34 3.07
CA ILE A 69 -17.12 12.06 2.35
C ILE A 69 -15.69 11.51 2.25
N GLU A 70 -14.72 12.36 1.95
CA GLU A 70 -13.30 11.97 1.90
C GLU A 70 -12.85 11.40 3.26
N TRP A 71 -13.16 12.08 4.36
CA TRP A 71 -12.86 11.59 5.70
C TRP A 71 -13.59 10.31 6.07
N CYS A 72 -14.84 10.13 5.61
CA CYS A 72 -15.57 8.87 5.80
C CYS A 72 -14.90 7.69 5.08
N LYS A 73 -14.26 7.95 3.93
CA LYS A 73 -13.57 6.95 3.10
C LYS A 73 -12.13 6.72 3.49
N ALA A 74 -11.57 7.55 4.38
CA ALA A 74 -10.23 7.34 4.90
C ALA A 74 -10.09 5.90 5.42
N VAL A 75 -9.12 5.17 4.86
CA VAL A 75 -8.84 3.79 5.21
C VAL A 75 -7.95 3.82 6.44
N ASP A 76 -8.44 3.27 7.54
CA ASP A 76 -7.58 2.93 8.67
C ASP A 76 -6.87 1.62 8.32
N TYR A 77 -5.62 1.72 7.87
CA TYR A 77 -4.81 0.58 7.49
C TYR A 77 -4.58 -0.35 8.69
N HIS A 78 -4.50 0.17 9.92
CA HIS A 78 -4.26 -0.64 11.11
C HIS A 78 -5.46 -1.52 11.47
N GLU A 79 -6.69 -1.05 11.27
CA GLU A 79 -7.89 -1.92 11.40
C GLU A 79 -7.85 -3.12 10.45
N LEU A 80 -7.13 -3.00 9.32
CA LEU A 80 -6.93 -4.06 8.34
C LEU A 80 -5.68 -4.91 8.62
N GLY A 81 -4.97 -4.64 9.72
CA GLY A 81 -3.69 -5.26 10.05
C GLY A 81 -2.57 -4.85 9.09
N LEU A 82 -2.70 -3.70 8.41
CA LEU A 82 -1.72 -3.15 7.48
C LEU A 82 -1.01 -1.95 8.13
N PRO A 83 0.28 -1.74 7.83
CA PRO A 83 0.97 -0.51 8.18
C PRO A 83 0.42 0.68 7.35
N ASP A 84 0.52 1.88 7.89
CA ASP A 84 0.37 3.10 7.08
C ASP A 84 1.56 3.29 6.12
N GLU A 85 1.54 4.34 5.29
CA GLU A 85 2.57 4.55 4.25
C GLU A 85 3.98 4.75 4.83
N ASP A 86 4.11 5.53 5.91
CA ASP A 86 5.40 5.82 6.55
C ASP A 86 5.93 4.60 7.33
N GLU A 87 5.04 3.86 7.98
CA GLU A 87 5.35 2.57 8.61
C GLU A 87 5.76 1.52 7.59
N LEU A 88 5.05 1.43 6.47
CA LEU A 88 5.36 0.49 5.40
C LEU A 88 6.77 0.72 4.88
N LEU A 89 7.14 1.96 4.60
CA LEU A 89 8.48 2.29 4.11
C LEU A 89 9.56 1.91 5.13
N ARG A 90 9.35 2.23 6.41
CA ARG A 90 10.26 1.83 7.50
C ARG A 90 10.38 0.31 7.61
N LYS A 91 9.28 -0.42 7.49
CA LYS A 91 9.23 -1.88 7.54
C LYS A 91 9.95 -2.51 6.34
N ILE A 92 9.78 -1.96 5.14
CA ILE A 92 10.53 -2.37 3.94
C ILE A 92 12.02 -2.19 4.19
N TYR A 93 12.43 -1.03 4.72
CA TYR A 93 13.85 -0.78 5.02
C TYR A 93 14.41 -1.70 6.11
N ALA A 94 13.61 -2.04 7.12
CA ALA A 94 13.99 -3.02 8.12
C ALA A 94 14.05 -4.45 7.57
N PHE A 95 13.24 -4.77 6.55
CA PHE A 95 13.22 -6.08 5.89
C PHE A 95 14.39 -6.26 4.91
N MET A 96 14.81 -5.21 4.19
CA MET A 96 15.85 -5.30 3.15
C MET A 96 17.14 -6.04 3.58
N PRO A 97 17.69 -5.85 4.80
CA PRO A 97 18.88 -6.59 5.26
C PRO A 97 18.68 -8.11 5.38
N PHE A 98 17.47 -8.57 5.68
CA PHE A 98 17.15 -10.01 5.73
C PHE A 98 17.10 -10.58 4.31
N GLY A 99 16.50 -9.82 3.39
CA GLY A 99 16.26 -10.25 2.03
C GLY A 99 15.22 -11.38 1.94
N MET A 100 14.91 -11.78 0.71
CA MET A 100 13.91 -12.83 0.45
C MET A 100 14.35 -14.22 0.92
N GLU A 101 15.66 -14.47 0.97
CA GLU A 101 16.22 -15.76 1.39
C GLU A 101 15.93 -16.05 2.87
N ASN A 102 16.05 -15.03 3.73
CA ASN A 102 15.83 -15.14 5.17
C ASN A 102 14.49 -14.54 5.59
N VAL A 103 13.48 -14.63 4.73
CA VAL A 103 12.16 -14.02 4.98
C VAL A 103 11.54 -14.48 6.30
N ASN A 104 11.75 -15.73 6.69
CA ASN A 104 11.20 -16.30 7.92
C ASN A 104 11.84 -15.74 9.20
N GLU A 105 13.00 -15.09 9.09
CA GLU A 105 13.70 -14.48 10.22
C GLU A 105 13.15 -13.08 10.55
N PHE A 106 12.50 -12.42 9.60
CA PHE A 106 11.85 -11.14 9.81
C PHE A 106 10.50 -11.33 10.53
N LYS A 107 10.28 -10.58 11.61
CA LYS A 107 9.02 -10.63 12.37
C LYS A 107 7.99 -9.68 11.77
N PHE A 108 7.07 -10.24 10.99
CA PHE A 108 5.92 -9.50 10.46
C PHE A 108 4.83 -9.30 11.54
N GLY A 109 4.17 -8.16 11.51
CA GLY A 109 3.06 -7.81 12.42
C GLY A 109 1.75 -8.52 12.10
N SER A 110 1.57 -8.95 10.85
CA SER A 110 0.41 -9.72 10.40
C SER A 110 0.70 -10.47 9.09
N ASN A 111 -0.16 -11.42 8.73
CA ASN A 111 -0.11 -12.06 7.40
C ASN A 111 -0.34 -11.05 6.26
N ALA A 112 -1.12 -10.00 6.49
CA ALA A 112 -1.39 -8.97 5.49
C ALA A 112 -0.14 -8.09 5.27
N GLU A 113 0.57 -7.72 6.35
CA GLU A 113 1.86 -7.02 6.29
C GLU A 113 2.91 -7.85 5.52
N TYR A 114 2.99 -9.16 5.78
CA TYR A 114 3.87 -10.07 5.05
C TYR A 114 3.63 -9.99 3.53
N TRP A 115 2.40 -10.20 3.08
CA TRP A 115 2.11 -10.21 1.65
C TRP A 115 2.27 -8.83 0.99
N LEU A 116 2.04 -7.75 1.74
CA LEU A 116 2.24 -6.39 1.26
C LEU A 116 3.71 -6.08 1.01
N ILE A 117 4.59 -6.32 2.00
CA ILE A 117 6.03 -6.06 1.88
C ILE A 117 6.65 -6.95 0.80
N ILE A 118 6.32 -8.24 0.80
CA ILE A 118 6.84 -9.18 -0.19
C ILE A 118 6.36 -8.81 -1.59
N GLY A 119 5.06 -8.50 -1.75
CA GLY A 119 4.49 -8.02 -3.00
C GLY A 119 5.13 -6.72 -3.50
N TYR A 120 5.45 -5.78 -2.61
CA TYR A 120 6.16 -4.55 -2.95
C TYR A 120 7.54 -4.84 -3.51
N CYS A 121 8.37 -5.63 -2.80
CA CYS A 121 9.72 -5.98 -3.22
C CYS A 121 9.74 -6.77 -4.54
N ILE A 122 8.70 -7.56 -4.81
CA ILE A 122 8.54 -8.28 -6.07
C ILE A 122 8.18 -7.33 -7.22
N LYS A 123 7.25 -6.41 -7.00
CA LYS A 123 6.76 -5.47 -8.04
C LYS A 123 7.77 -4.38 -8.36
N GLN A 124 8.58 -4.03 -7.38
CA GLN A 124 9.64 -3.05 -7.50
C GLN A 124 10.98 -3.73 -7.21
N PRO A 125 11.40 -4.68 -8.07
CA PRO A 125 12.72 -5.25 -7.91
C PRO A 125 13.73 -4.11 -8.06
N CYS A 126 14.80 -4.14 -7.27
CA CYS A 126 15.89 -3.22 -7.47
C CYS A 126 16.31 -3.28 -8.94
N PRO A 127 16.33 -2.15 -9.68
CA PRO A 127 16.68 -2.16 -11.11
C PRO A 127 18.05 -2.79 -11.40
N GLN A 128 18.94 -2.76 -10.40
CA GLN A 128 20.25 -3.38 -10.46
C GLN A 128 20.20 -4.91 -10.35
N ASP A 129 19.34 -5.46 -9.49
CA ASP A 129 19.17 -6.91 -9.32
C ASP A 129 18.58 -7.55 -10.57
N TYR A 130 17.61 -6.88 -11.20
CA TYR A 130 17.06 -7.31 -12.49
C TYR A 130 18.14 -7.38 -13.58
N LYS A 131 18.99 -6.35 -13.67
CA LYS A 131 20.12 -6.34 -14.63
C LYS A 131 21.11 -7.47 -14.39
N TYR A 132 21.35 -7.85 -13.13
CA TYR A 132 22.23 -8.98 -12.81
C TYR A 132 21.62 -10.32 -13.19
N LEU A 133 20.31 -10.49 -13.00
CA LEU A 133 19.58 -11.67 -13.48
C LEU A 133 19.61 -11.76 -15.01
N GLU A 134 19.33 -10.66 -15.70
CA GLU A 134 19.38 -10.58 -17.17
C GLU A 134 20.79 -10.91 -17.68
N ALA A 135 21.82 -10.28 -17.12
CA ALA A 135 23.22 -10.56 -17.43
C ALA A 135 23.59 -12.04 -17.27
N LYS A 136 23.14 -12.69 -16.20
CA LYS A 136 23.46 -14.10 -15.93
C LYS A 136 22.66 -15.05 -16.81
N TYR A 137 21.35 -14.88 -16.89
CA TYR A 137 20.44 -15.87 -17.47
C TYR A 137 20.08 -15.63 -18.93
N VAL A 138 20.06 -14.38 -19.39
CA VAL A 138 19.79 -14.03 -20.79
C VAL A 138 21.10 -13.96 -21.57
N TYR A 139 22.13 -13.35 -20.99
CA TYR A 139 23.41 -13.13 -21.67
C TYR A 139 24.51 -14.14 -21.29
N GLY A 140 24.24 -15.07 -20.36
CA GLY A 140 25.18 -16.14 -19.99
C GLY A 140 26.44 -15.67 -19.27
N LEU A 141 26.43 -14.47 -18.69
CA LEU A 141 27.62 -13.90 -18.03
C LEU A 141 27.85 -14.54 -16.65
N SER A 142 29.12 -14.75 -16.31
CA SER A 142 29.49 -15.21 -14.98
C SER A 142 29.38 -14.09 -13.95
N VAL A 143 29.19 -14.46 -12.67
CA VAL A 143 29.24 -13.51 -11.53
C VAL A 143 30.53 -12.70 -11.56
N TYR A 144 31.65 -13.32 -11.93
CA TYR A 144 32.93 -12.65 -12.09
C TYR A 144 32.89 -11.56 -13.17
N ALA A 145 32.33 -11.85 -14.35
CA ALA A 145 32.23 -10.90 -15.45
C ALA A 145 31.35 -9.69 -15.08
N ILE A 146 30.21 -9.95 -14.43
CA ILE A 146 29.27 -8.92 -13.96
C ILE A 146 29.94 -8.05 -12.88
N ALA A 147 30.55 -8.67 -11.87
CA ALA A 147 31.26 -7.94 -10.82
C ALA A 147 32.44 -7.13 -11.37
N LYS A 148 33.12 -7.62 -12.41
CA LYS A 148 34.25 -6.92 -13.04
C LYS A 148 33.79 -5.68 -13.80
N TYR A 149 32.59 -5.73 -14.39
CA TYR A 149 31.96 -4.57 -15.02
C TYR A 149 31.61 -3.50 -13.97
N GLU A 150 30.96 -3.87 -12.87
CA GLU A 150 30.58 -2.92 -11.82
C GLU A 150 31.80 -2.31 -11.11
N TRP A 151 32.83 -3.12 -10.84
CA TRP A 151 34.08 -2.63 -10.25
C TRP A 151 34.82 -1.64 -11.17
N LYS A 152 34.75 -1.82 -12.49
CA LYS A 152 35.30 -0.84 -13.45
C LYS A 152 34.53 0.48 -13.46
N LYS A 153 33.23 0.45 -13.14
CA LYS A 153 32.37 1.64 -13.04
C LYS A 153 32.56 2.36 -11.70
N ASP A 154 32.71 1.60 -10.62
CA ASP A 154 33.00 2.10 -9.28
C ASP A 154 34.13 1.28 -8.62
N GLY A 155 35.34 1.82 -8.75
CA GLY A 155 36.55 1.25 -8.18
C GLY A 155 36.75 1.56 -6.68
N SER A 156 35.87 2.34 -6.05
CA SER A 156 35.97 2.68 -4.62
C SER A 156 35.74 1.48 -3.71
N VAL A 157 35.01 0.48 -4.20
CA VAL A 157 34.72 -0.77 -3.51
C VAL A 157 35.65 -1.87 -4.03
N LYS A 158 36.21 -2.69 -3.14
CA LYS A 158 37.09 -3.81 -3.53
C LYS A 158 36.36 -4.80 -4.45
N PHE A 159 37.07 -5.34 -5.44
CA PHE A 159 36.51 -6.28 -6.41
C PHE A 159 35.85 -7.51 -5.77
N ASP A 160 36.44 -8.08 -4.71
CA ASP A 160 35.82 -9.21 -4.01
C ASP A 160 34.51 -8.85 -3.30
N ALA A 161 34.37 -7.62 -2.82
CA ALA A 161 33.11 -7.13 -2.27
C ALA A 161 32.05 -6.98 -3.37
N TRP A 162 32.42 -6.54 -4.57
CA TRP A 162 31.54 -6.55 -5.74
C TRP A 162 31.10 -7.97 -6.13
N LYS A 163 32.04 -8.93 -6.19
CA LYS A 163 31.72 -10.35 -6.44
C LYS A 163 30.72 -10.89 -5.43
N TYR A 164 30.91 -10.58 -4.15
CA TYR A 164 29.98 -10.98 -3.09
C TYR A 164 28.59 -10.37 -3.33
N ARG A 165 28.50 -9.04 -3.50
CA ARG A 165 27.24 -8.32 -3.72
C ARG A 165 26.45 -8.87 -4.91
N VAL A 166 27.10 -9.04 -6.07
CA VAL A 166 26.47 -9.57 -7.28
C VAL A 166 25.97 -10.99 -7.06
N ARG A 167 26.77 -11.85 -6.40
CA ARG A 167 26.37 -13.23 -6.10
C ARG A 167 25.14 -13.29 -5.19
N GLU A 168 25.13 -12.53 -4.10
CA GLU A 168 24.03 -12.53 -3.14
C GLU A 168 22.76 -11.91 -3.73
N SER A 169 22.88 -10.82 -4.51
CA SER A 169 21.76 -10.23 -5.26
C SER A 169 21.12 -11.26 -6.20
N ILE A 170 21.93 -11.94 -7.02
CA ILE A 170 21.46 -12.97 -7.94
C ILE A 170 20.78 -14.10 -7.19
N LYS A 171 21.39 -14.65 -6.13
CA LYS A 171 20.79 -15.73 -5.31
C LYS A 171 19.45 -15.31 -4.69
N SER A 172 19.40 -14.13 -4.08
CA SER A 172 18.19 -13.62 -3.44
C SER A 172 17.03 -13.43 -4.44
N SER A 173 17.37 -13.11 -5.70
CA SER A 173 16.41 -12.88 -6.77
C SER A 173 16.05 -14.17 -7.54
N GLU A 174 16.96 -15.14 -7.63
CA GLU A 174 16.71 -16.49 -8.18
C GLU A 174 15.60 -17.21 -7.41
N TRP A 175 15.57 -17.05 -6.07
CA TRP A 175 14.48 -17.60 -5.25
C TRP A 175 13.11 -17.01 -5.63
N VAL A 176 13.06 -15.70 -5.88
CA VAL A 176 11.82 -15.02 -6.32
C VAL A 176 11.39 -15.59 -7.66
N VAL A 177 12.29 -15.64 -8.65
CA VAL A 177 11.98 -16.20 -9.97
C VAL A 177 11.54 -17.67 -9.86
N ALA A 178 12.19 -18.49 -9.04
CA ALA A 178 11.83 -19.90 -8.84
C ALA A 178 10.45 -20.07 -8.18
N LYS A 179 10.12 -19.27 -7.17
CA LYS A 179 8.79 -19.26 -6.54
C LYS A 179 7.70 -18.80 -7.52
N PHE A 180 7.99 -17.80 -8.35
CA PHE A 180 7.07 -17.35 -9.39
C PHE A 180 6.91 -18.38 -10.50
N LEU A 181 7.98 -19.05 -10.92
CA LEU A 181 7.92 -20.12 -11.90
C LEU A 181 7.11 -21.30 -11.35
N ASP A 182 7.32 -21.69 -10.10
CA ASP A 182 6.53 -22.74 -9.43
C ASP A 182 5.06 -22.33 -9.29
N LEU A 183 4.76 -21.08 -8.91
CA LEU A 183 3.40 -20.56 -8.85
C LEU A 183 2.75 -20.50 -10.23
N ALA A 184 3.48 -20.05 -11.25
CA ALA A 184 3.03 -19.98 -12.64
C ALA A 184 2.79 -21.37 -13.22
N ILE A 185 3.65 -22.36 -12.93
CA ILE A 185 3.47 -23.77 -13.33
C ILE A 185 2.27 -24.38 -12.61
N LYS A 186 2.10 -24.13 -11.31
CA LYS A 186 0.93 -24.59 -10.52
C LYS A 186 -0.37 -23.96 -11.00
N ASN A 187 -0.33 -22.70 -11.40
CA ASN A 187 -1.47 -21.99 -11.97
C ASN A 187 -1.72 -22.38 -13.43
N HIS A 188 -0.69 -22.70 -14.22
CA HIS A 188 -0.83 -23.21 -15.57
C HIS A 188 -1.51 -24.59 -15.58
N LYS A 189 -1.18 -25.46 -14.60
CA LYS A 189 -1.89 -26.73 -14.39
C LYS A 189 -3.35 -26.55 -13.96
N ASN A 190 -3.73 -25.37 -13.47
CA ASN A 190 -5.09 -25.00 -13.10
C ASN A 190 -5.66 -23.89 -14.01
N ALA A 191 -5.04 -23.63 -15.17
CA ALA A 191 -5.34 -22.46 -16.00
C ALA A 191 -6.82 -22.41 -16.40
N ASP A 192 -7.39 -23.55 -16.77
CA ASP A 192 -8.80 -23.70 -17.13
C ASP A 192 -9.75 -23.39 -15.96
N LYS A 193 -9.33 -23.67 -14.71
CA LYS A 193 -10.11 -23.38 -13.50
C LYS A 193 -9.98 -21.93 -13.04
N LEU A 194 -8.90 -21.25 -13.41
CA LEU A 194 -8.59 -19.86 -13.06
C LEU A 194 -9.08 -18.87 -14.13
N GLN A 195 -9.40 -19.34 -15.34
CA GLN A 195 -9.96 -18.53 -16.43
C GLN A 195 -11.22 -17.76 -16.02
N LYS A 196 -12.03 -18.31 -15.09
CA LYS A 196 -13.21 -17.67 -14.50
C LYS A 196 -12.91 -16.47 -13.59
N PHE A 197 -11.66 -16.30 -13.17
CA PHE A 197 -11.18 -15.21 -12.33
C PHE A 197 -10.24 -14.25 -13.08
N ALA A 198 -9.94 -14.52 -14.36
CA ALA A 198 -9.20 -13.58 -15.20
C ALA A 198 -10.06 -12.34 -15.44
N PHE A 199 -9.55 -11.16 -15.08
CA PHE A 199 -10.16 -9.90 -15.52
C PHE A 199 -10.03 -9.84 -17.04
N LYS A 200 -11.18 -9.81 -17.73
CA LYS A 200 -11.22 -9.47 -19.15
C LYS A 200 -10.74 -8.02 -19.28
N VAL A 201 -9.58 -7.83 -19.91
CA VAL A 201 -9.18 -6.56 -20.51
C VAL A 201 -9.94 -6.40 -21.81
#